data_AF-A0A821JU48-F1
#
_entry.id   AF-A0A821JU48-F1
#
_cell.length_a   1.000
_cell.length_b   1.000
_cell.length_c   1.000
_cell.angle_alpha   90.00
_cell.angle_beta   90.00
_cell.angle_gamma   90.00
#
_symmetry.space_group_name_H-M   'P 1'
#
loop_
_entity.id
_entity.type
_entity.pdbx_description
1 polymer ?
#
loop_
_entity_poly.entity_id
_entity_poly.type
_entity_poly.pdbx_seq_one_letter_code
_entity_poly.pdbx_strand_id
1 'polypeptide(L)'
;MDSAINEYCTKISNQRQTILPEQLKTLFDLIVIELNKNNNNLTIDNDYCKIIDTLKNLRGVTLIDQLIVNNELFHLIQNFLMNILNKWFKDGIILTDKDEYLFQKIVELFSKMIEHLRKTNQVSSSTFRTWFLNESFFKTIASVLEDISINSYKYLDQDQTMRSLSMLIESIESFQASNDLIRNNPTVLLLVDPIIKCLCSSTYINTLKQIDIKSSDRNAFEDFILGTCPCYCAWNRGKGQIIIINALCLNNMLKSYQEIYDLFLPTIDNWEYALMESIFYMTALLRYVAFYPSTREYLKTNLKLIDSMLIILNSNCLLDNVLTTTDYNSETNLTDSAISFIFNLTHDFEMLTIIKDNSFFSKEIFLKLKNSQVDRVKLHALMILSKILNEQDILNLDHIDELTSIFINYLSRAMNDPCHTFEDVPVEHLLVSLKAFIQHDEIKEEIARQNYLSLLIRCVTQKDLHLG
;
A
#
# COMPACT_ATOMS: atom_id res chain seq x y z
N MET A 1 -34.79 21.98 23.84
CA MET A 1 -34.46 23.23 23.13
C MET A 1 -33.66 22.84 21.92
N ASP A 2 -34.13 23.17 20.70
CA ASP A 2 -33.36 22.92 19.50
C ASP A 2 -32.11 23.81 19.52
N SER A 3 -30.93 23.20 19.37
CA SER A 3 -29.65 23.89 19.35
C SER A 3 -29.60 24.89 18.18
N ALA A 4 -29.00 26.07 18.39
CA ALA A 4 -28.75 27.03 17.32
C ALA A 4 -27.93 26.40 16.16
N ILE A 5 -27.09 25.40 16.47
CA ILE A 5 -26.37 24.59 15.49
C ILE A 5 -27.33 23.88 14.53
N ASN A 6 -28.44 23.34 15.04
CA ASN A 6 -29.45 22.65 14.23
C ASN A 6 -30.12 23.61 13.23
N GLU A 7 -30.39 24.85 13.66
CA GLU A 7 -30.91 25.90 12.78
C GLU A 7 -29.92 26.24 11.65
N TYR A 8 -28.64 26.44 11.98
CA TYR A 8 -27.61 26.74 10.98
C TYR A 8 -27.41 25.58 10.00
N CYS A 9 -27.32 24.34 10.50
CA CYS A 9 -27.23 23.12 9.69
C CYS A 9 -28.43 22.95 8.74
N THR A 10 -29.63 23.27 9.21
CA THR A 10 -30.85 23.22 8.40
C THR A 10 -30.85 24.28 7.31
N LYS A 11 -30.40 25.51 7.60
CA LYS A 11 -30.22 26.57 6.59
C LYS A 11 -29.25 26.15 5.49
N ILE A 12 -28.09 25.61 5.87
CA ILE A 12 -27.10 25.08 4.92
C ILE A 12 -27.72 23.98 4.05
N SER A 13 -28.40 23.02 4.67
CA SER A 13 -29.01 21.88 3.97
C SER A 13 -30.08 22.32 2.95
N ASN A 14 -30.92 23.28 3.33
CA ASN A 14 -31.98 23.81 2.45
C ASN A 14 -31.41 24.63 1.29
N GLN A 15 -30.26 25.28 1.47
CA GLN A 15 -29.63 26.14 0.48
C GLN A 15 -28.45 25.48 -0.25
N ARG A 16 -28.24 24.17 -0.08
CA ARG A 16 -27.04 23.43 -0.54
C ARG A 16 -26.66 23.59 -2.03
N GLN A 17 -27.59 24.00 -2.89
CA GLN A 17 -27.35 24.23 -4.32
C GLN A 17 -27.14 25.69 -4.70
N THR A 18 -27.53 26.63 -3.82
CA THR A 18 -27.62 28.06 -4.13
C THR A 18 -26.85 28.94 -3.15
N ILE A 19 -26.32 28.36 -2.07
CA ILE A 19 -25.59 29.09 -1.04
C ILE A 19 -24.25 29.61 -1.59
N LEU A 20 -24.00 30.90 -1.37
CA LEU A 20 -22.75 31.53 -1.78
C LEU A 20 -21.60 31.17 -0.83
N PRO A 21 -20.35 31.13 -1.31
CA PRO A 21 -19.17 30.86 -0.49
C PRO A 21 -19.07 31.66 0.81
N GLU A 22 -19.26 32.97 0.76
CA GLU A 22 -19.13 33.83 1.92
C GLU A 22 -20.23 33.59 2.96
N GLN A 23 -21.44 33.25 2.49
CA GLN A 23 -22.57 32.89 3.36
C GLN A 23 -22.34 31.54 4.04
N LEU A 24 -21.82 30.55 3.31
CA LEU A 24 -21.50 29.24 3.86
C LEU A 24 -20.39 29.35 4.91
N LYS A 25 -19.33 30.14 4.64
CA LYS A 25 -18.29 30.44 5.63
C LYS A 25 -18.88 31.06 6.91
N THR A 26 -19.74 32.07 6.76
CA THR A 26 -20.38 32.74 7.90
C THR A 26 -21.19 31.76 8.76
N LEU A 27 -21.94 30.86 8.13
CA LEU A 27 -22.72 29.84 8.85
C LEU A 27 -21.82 28.83 9.57
N PHE A 28 -20.68 28.45 8.97
CA PHE A 28 -19.69 27.61 9.66
C PHE A 28 -19.03 28.33 10.85
N ASP A 29 -18.66 29.61 10.70
CA ASP A 29 -18.10 30.40 11.80
C ASP A 29 -19.08 30.50 12.98
N LEU A 30 -20.38 30.65 12.70
CA LEU A 30 -21.43 30.63 13.72
C LEU A 30 -21.56 29.26 14.41
N ILE A 31 -21.44 28.16 13.66
CA ILE A 31 -21.42 26.80 14.23
C ILE A 31 -20.21 26.64 15.17
N VAL A 32 -19.02 27.09 14.75
CA VAL A 32 -17.80 27.03 15.57
C VAL A 32 -17.97 27.83 16.88
N ILE A 33 -18.52 29.04 16.80
CA ILE A 33 -18.80 29.87 17.98
C ILE A 33 -19.74 29.14 18.96
N GLU A 34 -20.81 28.53 18.46
CA GLU A 34 -21.75 27.79 19.30
C GLU A 34 -21.16 26.52 19.90
N LEU A 35 -20.33 25.78 19.15
CA LEU A 35 -19.61 24.61 19.68
C LEU A 35 -18.66 25.00 20.82
N ASN A 36 -17.89 26.07 20.64
CA ASN A 36 -16.92 26.54 21.64
C ASN A 36 -17.59 27.07 22.92
N LYS A 37 -18.82 27.62 22.83
CA LYS A 37 -19.59 28.04 24.01
C LYS A 37 -20.04 26.87 24.88
N ASN A 38 -20.26 25.69 24.28
CA ASN A 38 -20.97 24.59 24.91
C ASN A 38 -20.07 23.54 25.58
N ASN A 39 -18.75 23.77 25.68
CA ASN A 39 -17.71 22.94 26.33
C ASN A 39 -18.25 21.83 27.26
N ASN A 40 -18.48 20.63 26.70
CA ASN A 40 -18.83 19.36 27.36
C ASN A 40 -20.30 19.08 27.77
N ASN A 41 -21.33 19.77 27.26
CA ASN A 41 -22.73 19.34 27.46
C ASN A 41 -23.17 18.17 26.55
N LEU A 42 -23.97 17.23 27.06
CA LEU A 42 -24.53 16.04 26.36
C LEU A 42 -25.29 16.34 25.04
N THR A 43 -25.68 17.59 24.80
CA THR A 43 -26.24 18.06 23.51
C THR A 43 -25.24 18.04 22.35
N ILE A 44 -23.94 17.98 22.66
CA ILE A 44 -22.82 17.99 21.71
C ILE A 44 -22.89 16.83 20.71
N ASP A 45 -23.27 15.62 21.14
CA ASP A 45 -23.27 14.46 20.22
C ASP A 45 -24.39 14.56 19.17
N ASN A 46 -25.55 15.15 19.51
CA ASN A 46 -26.64 15.38 18.53
C ASN A 46 -26.27 16.50 17.55
N ASP A 47 -25.61 17.54 18.06
CA ASP A 47 -25.13 18.66 17.25
C ASP A 47 -24.03 18.20 16.28
N TYR A 48 -23.09 17.36 16.71
CA TYR A 48 -22.12 16.72 15.82
C TYR A 48 -22.79 15.83 14.78
N CYS A 49 -23.81 15.02 15.12
CA CYS A 49 -24.55 14.25 14.11
C CYS A 49 -25.10 15.18 13.03
N LYS A 50 -25.74 16.28 13.43
CA LYS A 50 -26.33 17.23 12.49
C LYS A 50 -25.31 17.96 11.63
N ILE A 51 -24.18 18.35 12.22
CA ILE A 51 -23.05 18.95 11.50
C ILE A 51 -22.52 17.97 10.45
N ILE A 52 -22.17 16.75 10.87
CA ILE A 52 -21.57 15.74 9.97
C ILE A 52 -22.53 15.35 8.84
N ASP A 53 -23.82 15.18 9.13
CA ASP A 53 -24.84 14.92 8.10
C ASP A 53 -24.95 16.11 7.11
N THR A 54 -24.87 17.34 7.61
CA THR A 54 -24.89 18.54 6.76
C THR A 54 -23.67 18.60 5.87
N LEU A 55 -22.48 18.36 6.42
CA LEU A 55 -21.23 18.33 5.66
C LEU A 55 -21.26 17.23 4.58
N LYS A 56 -21.70 16.02 4.91
CA LYS A 56 -21.79 14.91 3.95
C LYS A 56 -22.73 15.19 2.77
N ASN A 57 -23.81 15.94 3.01
CA ASN A 57 -24.86 16.21 2.03
C ASN A 57 -24.60 17.42 1.12
N LEU A 58 -23.55 18.20 1.41
CA LEU A 58 -23.11 19.27 0.52
C LEU A 58 -22.42 18.65 -0.71
N ARG A 59 -22.87 19.01 -1.92
CA ARG A 59 -22.39 18.43 -3.19
C ARG A 59 -21.35 19.32 -3.84
N GLY A 60 -20.32 18.71 -4.44
CA GLY A 60 -19.39 19.35 -5.37
C GLY A 60 -18.12 19.95 -4.74
N VAL A 61 -17.33 20.62 -5.58
CA VAL A 61 -16.05 21.31 -5.29
C VAL A 61 -16.21 22.40 -4.23
N THR A 62 -17.39 23.02 -4.15
CA THR A 62 -17.71 24.17 -3.28
C THR A 62 -17.65 23.86 -1.78
N LEU A 63 -17.96 22.62 -1.37
CA LEU A 63 -17.91 22.20 0.03
C LEU A 63 -16.47 22.06 0.51
N ILE A 64 -15.66 21.35 -0.27
CA ILE A 64 -14.33 20.93 0.14
C ILE A 64 -13.37 22.11 0.04
N ASP A 65 -13.46 22.93 -1.02
CA ASP A 65 -12.65 24.14 -1.15
C ASP A 65 -12.92 25.17 -0.04
N GLN A 66 -14.07 25.12 0.63
CA GLN A 66 -14.41 26.02 1.75
C GLN A 66 -14.24 25.41 3.13
N LEU A 67 -14.45 24.09 3.30
CA LEU A 67 -14.05 23.38 4.52
C LEU A 67 -12.53 23.36 4.70
N ILE A 68 -11.77 23.23 3.61
CA ILE A 68 -10.30 23.40 3.61
C ILE A 68 -9.92 24.80 4.13
N VAL A 69 -10.76 25.81 3.88
CA VAL A 69 -10.52 27.20 4.31
C VAL A 69 -10.99 27.45 5.75
N ASN A 70 -11.99 26.73 6.27
CA ASN A 70 -12.47 26.88 7.65
C ASN A 70 -11.78 25.90 8.61
N ASN A 71 -10.51 26.21 8.90
CA ASN A 71 -9.60 25.41 9.74
C ASN A 71 -10.18 25.03 11.12
N GLU A 72 -10.95 25.92 11.75
CA GLU A 72 -11.45 25.72 13.11
C GLU A 72 -12.54 24.65 13.22
N LEU A 73 -13.50 24.60 12.28
CA LEU A 73 -14.53 23.57 12.28
C LEU A 73 -13.92 22.18 12.08
N PHE A 74 -12.92 22.06 11.21
CA PHE A 74 -12.20 20.81 11.02
C PHE A 74 -11.45 20.39 12.29
N HIS A 75 -10.72 21.32 12.93
CA HIS A 75 -10.05 21.04 14.19
C HIS A 75 -11.02 20.54 15.27
N LEU A 76 -12.22 21.10 15.36
CA LEU A 76 -13.26 20.61 16.30
C LEU A 76 -13.71 19.19 15.96
N ILE A 77 -13.95 18.88 14.70
CA ILE A 77 -14.30 17.52 14.25
C ILE A 77 -13.17 16.52 14.53
N GLN A 78 -11.91 16.91 14.27
CA GLN A 78 -10.73 16.10 14.57
C GLN A 78 -10.57 15.87 16.09
N ASN A 79 -10.78 16.91 16.91
CA ASN A 79 -10.77 16.79 18.37
C ASN A 79 -11.87 15.84 18.86
N PHE A 80 -13.05 15.92 18.25
CA PHE A 80 -14.15 15.01 18.57
C PHE A 80 -13.82 13.56 18.18
N LEU A 81 -13.20 13.34 17.02
CA LEU A 81 -12.68 12.03 16.63
C LEU A 81 -11.63 11.52 17.63
N MET A 82 -10.68 12.36 18.05
CA MET A 82 -9.72 11.99 19.11
C MET A 82 -10.42 11.62 20.41
N ASN A 83 -11.50 12.29 20.78
CA ASN A 83 -12.28 11.96 21.96
C ASN A 83 -12.97 10.60 21.83
N ILE A 84 -13.55 10.27 20.66
CA ILE A 84 -14.11 8.94 20.41
C ILE A 84 -13.01 7.88 20.54
N LEU A 85 -11.85 8.09 19.89
CA LEU A 85 -10.72 7.15 19.98
C LEU A 85 -10.22 6.98 21.41
N ASN A 86 -10.14 8.07 22.18
CA ASN A 86 -9.73 8.02 23.58
C ASN A 86 -10.77 7.29 24.46
N LYS A 87 -12.07 7.52 24.28
CA LYS A 87 -13.13 6.76 24.98
C LYS A 87 -13.00 5.27 24.69
N TRP A 88 -12.82 4.95 23.41
CA TRP A 88 -12.69 3.56 22.97
C TRP A 88 -11.47 2.87 23.58
N PHE A 89 -10.30 3.50 23.49
CA PHE A 89 -9.04 2.86 23.89
C PHE A 89 -8.62 3.15 25.34
N LYS A 90 -8.53 4.43 25.77
CA LYS A 90 -8.02 4.79 27.10
C LYS A 90 -8.99 4.38 28.19
N ASP A 91 -10.27 4.67 27.94
CA ASP A 91 -11.31 4.39 28.92
C ASP A 91 -11.81 2.93 28.80
N GLY A 92 -11.43 2.24 27.72
CA GLY A 92 -11.78 0.83 27.47
C GLY A 92 -13.28 0.61 27.29
N ILE A 93 -14.00 1.62 26.80
CA ILE A 93 -15.45 1.63 26.70
C ILE A 93 -15.88 1.07 25.33
N ILE A 94 -16.84 0.14 25.33
CA ILE A 94 -17.55 -0.26 24.11
C ILE A 94 -18.35 0.96 23.64
N LEU A 95 -18.07 1.41 22.41
CA LEU A 95 -18.72 2.58 21.85
C LEU A 95 -20.24 2.35 21.73
N THR A 96 -21.01 3.41 21.98
CA THR A 96 -22.46 3.36 21.75
C THR A 96 -22.75 3.38 20.25
N ASP A 97 -23.90 2.85 19.80
CA ASP A 97 -24.32 2.90 18.38
C ASP A 97 -24.18 4.30 17.75
N LYS A 98 -24.39 5.33 18.57
CA LYS A 98 -24.25 6.72 18.16
C LYS A 98 -22.79 7.15 18.01
N ASP A 99 -21.92 6.79 18.95
CA ASP A 99 -20.47 7.04 18.83
C ASP A 99 -19.90 6.31 17.62
N GLU A 100 -20.30 5.06 17.38
CA GLU A 100 -19.90 4.28 16.20
C GLU A 100 -20.37 4.92 14.90
N TYR A 101 -21.63 5.35 14.84
CA TYR A 101 -22.18 6.08 13.69
C TYR A 101 -21.36 7.36 13.42
N LEU A 102 -21.09 8.14 14.47
CA LEU A 102 -20.32 9.37 14.36
C LEU A 102 -18.89 9.11 13.91
N PHE A 103 -18.23 8.09 14.48
CA PHE A 103 -16.89 7.68 14.06
C PHE A 103 -16.86 7.35 12.57
N GLN A 104 -17.75 6.47 12.12
CA GLN A 104 -17.86 6.09 10.72
C GLN A 104 -18.05 7.30 9.81
N LYS A 105 -18.99 8.20 10.16
CA LYS A 105 -19.33 9.34 9.30
C LYS A 105 -18.24 10.40 9.27
N ILE A 106 -17.50 10.60 10.35
CA ILE A 106 -16.33 11.47 10.38
C ILE A 106 -15.21 10.90 9.52
N VAL A 107 -14.95 9.59 9.61
CA VAL A 107 -13.96 8.93 8.75
C VAL A 107 -14.35 9.00 7.27
N GLU A 108 -15.62 8.74 6.92
CA GLU A 108 -16.12 8.91 5.55
C GLU A 108 -15.88 10.34 5.01
N LEU A 109 -16.09 11.35 5.86
CA LEU A 109 -15.82 12.74 5.52
C LEU A 109 -14.32 12.98 5.29
N PHE A 110 -13.48 12.46 6.20
CA PHE A 110 -12.03 12.56 6.09
C PHE A 110 -11.50 11.92 4.80
N SER A 111 -11.94 10.70 4.46
CA SER A 111 -11.56 10.00 3.23
C SER A 111 -11.94 10.80 1.97
N LYS A 112 -13.14 11.36 1.92
CA LYS A 112 -13.58 12.21 0.80
C LYS A 112 -12.73 13.47 0.66
N MET A 113 -12.36 14.09 1.78
CA MET A 113 -11.49 15.27 1.76
C MET A 113 -10.10 14.92 1.20
N ILE A 114 -9.51 13.82 1.67
CA ILE A 114 -8.23 13.31 1.16
C ILE A 114 -8.29 13.03 -0.35
N GLU A 115 -9.34 12.36 -0.81
CA GLU A 115 -9.51 12.06 -2.24
C GLU A 115 -9.58 13.34 -3.09
N HIS A 116 -10.31 14.36 -2.63
CA HIS A 116 -10.39 15.66 -3.33
C HIS A 116 -9.05 16.39 -3.37
N LEU A 117 -8.32 16.40 -2.25
CA LEU A 117 -6.99 17.01 -2.17
C LEU A 117 -6.01 16.35 -3.13
N ARG A 118 -6.06 15.02 -3.23
CA ARG A 118 -5.28 14.25 -4.20
C ARG A 118 -5.62 14.63 -5.64
N LYS A 119 -6.92 14.78 -5.98
CA LYS A 119 -7.37 15.16 -7.33
C LYS A 119 -7.03 16.61 -7.71
N THR A 120 -7.04 17.53 -6.75
CA THR A 120 -6.84 18.97 -6.99
C THR A 120 -5.40 19.45 -6.78
N ASN A 121 -4.51 18.58 -6.30
CA ASN A 121 -3.11 18.89 -6.00
C ASN A 121 -2.91 20.08 -5.02
N GLN A 122 -3.89 20.34 -4.14
CA GLN A 122 -3.85 21.44 -3.15
C GLN A 122 -2.98 21.12 -1.90
N VAL A 123 -2.25 20.01 -1.90
CA VAL A 123 -1.44 19.50 -0.77
C VAL A 123 -0.31 20.46 -0.35
N SER A 124 0.06 21.41 -1.21
CA SER A 124 1.06 22.46 -0.92
C SER A 124 0.52 23.59 -0.04
N SER A 125 -0.80 23.70 0.16
CA SER A 125 -1.41 24.73 0.99
C SER A 125 -0.89 24.67 2.44
N SER A 126 -0.44 25.81 2.97
CA SER A 126 -0.02 25.92 4.37
C SER A 126 -1.17 25.59 5.33
N THR A 127 -2.39 26.04 5.02
CA THR A 127 -3.60 25.74 5.78
C THR A 127 -3.82 24.23 5.86
N PHE A 128 -3.66 23.52 4.74
CA PHE A 128 -3.76 22.05 4.70
C PHE A 128 -2.76 21.38 5.65
N ARG A 129 -1.49 21.78 5.56
CA ARG A 129 -0.43 21.20 6.40
C ARG A 129 -0.70 21.42 7.88
N THR A 130 -1.19 22.59 8.27
CA THR A 130 -1.48 22.92 9.66
C THR A 130 -2.54 21.99 10.26
N TRP A 131 -3.60 21.64 9.53
CA TRP A 131 -4.67 20.81 10.09
C TRP A 131 -4.43 19.31 9.92
N PHE A 132 -3.92 18.88 8.76
CA PHE A 132 -3.71 17.45 8.53
C PHE A 132 -2.59 16.93 9.41
N LEU A 133 -1.46 17.64 9.49
CA LEU A 133 -0.27 17.22 10.24
C LEU A 133 -0.37 17.56 11.74
N ASN A 134 -1.56 17.45 12.32
CA ASN A 134 -1.76 17.61 13.75
C ASN A 134 -1.12 16.41 14.49
N GLU A 135 0.01 16.64 15.14
CA GLU A 135 0.76 15.61 15.85
C GLU A 135 -0.04 14.90 16.95
N SER A 136 -0.93 15.61 17.64
CA SER A 136 -1.77 15.02 18.71
C SER A 136 -2.75 13.97 18.17
N PHE A 137 -3.27 14.19 16.96
CA PHE A 137 -4.15 13.26 16.28
C PHE A 137 -3.42 11.96 15.91
N PHE A 138 -2.26 12.09 15.28
CA PHE A 138 -1.42 10.95 14.92
C PHE A 138 -0.92 10.18 16.15
N LYS A 139 -0.57 10.86 17.25
CA LYS A 139 -0.24 10.21 18.52
C LYS A 139 -1.43 9.43 19.10
N THR A 140 -2.63 9.96 18.99
CA THR A 140 -3.84 9.28 19.47
C THR A 140 -4.09 8.00 18.68
N ILE A 141 -4.01 8.06 17.34
CA ILE A 141 -4.12 6.87 16.48
C ILE A 141 -3.00 5.87 16.81
N ALA A 142 -1.76 6.34 16.93
CA ALA A 142 -0.61 5.50 17.27
C ALA A 142 -0.84 4.73 18.59
N SER A 143 -1.34 5.37 19.63
CA SER A 143 -1.63 4.70 20.91
C SER A 143 -2.75 3.65 20.80
N VAL A 144 -3.77 3.89 19.97
CA VAL A 144 -4.82 2.89 19.68
C VAL A 144 -4.20 1.65 19.01
N LEU A 145 -3.36 1.86 18.01
CA LEU A 145 -2.68 0.78 17.28
C LEU A 145 -1.73 -0.01 18.20
N GLU A 146 -0.99 0.68 19.07
CA GLU A 146 -0.15 0.02 20.07
C GLU A 146 -0.98 -0.85 21.02
N ASP A 147 -2.13 -0.37 21.49
CA ASP A 147 -3.01 -1.18 22.34
C ASP A 147 -3.58 -2.39 21.59
N ILE A 148 -4.00 -2.23 20.33
CA ILE A 148 -4.45 -3.36 19.50
C ILE A 148 -3.36 -4.44 19.38
N SER A 149 -2.10 -4.04 19.22
CA SER A 149 -0.98 -4.98 19.10
C SER A 149 -0.73 -5.82 20.37
N ILE A 150 -1.15 -5.32 21.54
CA ILE A 150 -0.93 -5.94 22.86
C ILE A 150 -2.20 -6.64 23.37
N ASN A 151 -3.36 -6.02 23.17
CA ASN A 151 -4.65 -6.35 23.78
C ASN A 151 -5.73 -6.70 22.75
N SER A 152 -5.34 -7.35 21.65
CA SER A 152 -6.20 -7.73 20.51
C SER A 152 -7.56 -8.34 20.88
N TYR A 153 -7.61 -9.20 21.91
CA TYR A 153 -8.83 -9.86 22.37
C TYR A 153 -9.97 -8.89 22.72
N LYS A 154 -9.66 -7.65 23.11
CA LYS A 154 -10.67 -6.63 23.42
C LYS A 154 -11.46 -6.18 22.19
N TYR A 155 -10.90 -6.37 20.99
CA TYR A 155 -11.37 -5.75 19.75
C TYR A 155 -12.05 -6.72 18.79
N LEU A 156 -12.07 -8.02 19.11
CA LEU A 156 -12.59 -9.08 18.23
C LEU A 156 -14.06 -8.91 17.86
N ASP A 157 -14.89 -8.42 18.79
CA ASP A 157 -16.34 -8.29 18.59
C ASP A 157 -16.78 -6.84 18.21
N GLN A 158 -15.84 -5.97 17.85
CA GLN A 158 -16.10 -4.53 17.63
C GLN A 158 -16.07 -4.16 16.13
N ASP A 159 -16.82 -4.90 15.32
CA ASP A 159 -16.71 -4.88 13.86
C ASP A 159 -16.84 -3.49 13.23
N GLN A 160 -17.87 -2.72 13.60
CA GLN A 160 -18.14 -1.42 12.99
C GLN A 160 -17.05 -0.39 13.32
N THR A 161 -16.56 -0.43 14.55
CA THR A 161 -15.46 0.42 15.01
C THR A 161 -14.14 0.04 14.32
N MET A 162 -13.86 -1.26 14.14
CA MET A 162 -12.69 -1.74 13.39
C MET A 162 -12.72 -1.39 11.90
N ARG A 163 -13.90 -1.46 11.25
CA ARG A 163 -14.07 -1.00 9.87
C ARG A 163 -13.80 0.50 9.73
N SER A 164 -14.26 1.29 10.70
CA SER A 164 -14.04 2.74 10.72
C SER A 164 -12.56 3.09 10.93
N LEU A 165 -11.86 2.35 11.81
CA LEU A 165 -10.42 2.48 11.97
C LEU A 165 -9.66 2.08 10.69
N SER A 166 -10.06 0.99 10.03
CA SER A 166 -9.44 0.54 8.78
C SER A 166 -9.51 1.60 7.69
N MET A 167 -10.71 2.13 7.45
CA MET A 167 -10.94 3.20 6.47
C MET A 167 -10.13 4.47 6.79
N LEU A 168 -9.94 4.80 8.07
CA LEU A 168 -9.09 5.92 8.48
C LEU A 168 -7.62 5.69 8.11
N ILE A 169 -7.08 4.51 8.42
CA ILE A 169 -5.69 4.14 8.10
C ILE A 169 -5.45 4.08 6.59
N GLU A 170 -6.36 3.46 5.83
CA GLU A 170 -6.32 3.42 4.36
C GLU A 170 -6.34 4.82 3.75
N SER A 171 -7.13 5.74 4.31
CA SER A 171 -7.18 7.12 3.83
C SER A 171 -5.85 7.85 4.04
N ILE A 172 -5.20 7.61 5.19
CA ILE A 172 -3.88 8.18 5.49
C ILE A 172 -2.81 7.57 4.57
N GLU A 173 -2.82 6.25 4.39
CA GLU A 173 -1.94 5.51 3.47
C GLU A 173 -2.05 6.04 2.05
N SER A 174 -3.27 6.10 1.51
CA SER A 174 -3.51 6.51 0.13
C SER A 174 -3.01 7.94 -0.13
N PHE A 175 -3.14 8.80 0.88
CA PHE A 175 -2.61 10.14 0.82
C PHE A 175 -1.09 10.17 0.86
N GLN A 176 -0.48 9.42 1.79
CA GLN A 176 0.96 9.28 1.93
C GLN A 176 1.62 8.75 0.65
N ALA A 177 1.00 7.76 0.00
CA ALA A 177 1.48 7.17 -1.25
C ALA A 177 1.50 8.19 -2.40
N SER A 178 0.50 9.06 -2.46
CA SER A 178 0.30 10.03 -3.55
C SER A 178 1.13 11.32 -3.46
N ASN A 179 1.81 11.59 -2.35
CA ASN A 179 2.47 12.88 -2.15
C ASN A 179 3.79 12.81 -1.37
N ASP A 180 4.90 13.21 -1.99
CA ASP A 180 6.24 13.14 -1.40
C ASP A 180 6.44 13.98 -0.13
N LEU A 181 5.76 15.13 -0.02
CA LEU A 181 5.85 16.01 1.15
C LEU A 181 5.22 15.34 2.38
N ILE A 182 4.22 14.50 2.16
CA ILE A 182 3.50 13.75 3.19
C ILE A 182 4.23 12.43 3.46
N ARG A 183 4.70 11.77 2.39
CA ARG A 183 5.42 10.49 2.42
C ARG A 183 6.49 10.41 3.49
N ASN A 184 7.31 11.44 3.59
CA ASN A 184 8.46 11.50 4.51
C ASN A 184 8.23 12.39 5.73
N ASN A 185 6.97 12.81 5.97
CA ASN A 185 6.66 13.72 7.06
C ASN A 185 6.77 13.00 8.43
N PRO A 186 7.53 13.53 9.40
CA PRO A 186 7.71 12.89 10.71
C PRO A 186 6.39 12.60 11.44
N THR A 187 5.38 13.47 11.32
CA THR A 187 4.08 13.30 11.97
C THR A 187 3.33 12.08 11.43
N VAL A 188 3.34 11.89 10.11
CA VAL A 188 2.69 10.72 9.48
C VAL A 188 3.47 9.44 9.79
N LEU A 189 4.80 9.54 9.83
CA LEU A 189 5.68 8.42 10.18
C LEU A 189 5.49 7.91 11.62
N LEU A 190 4.79 8.64 12.49
CA LEU A 190 4.41 8.16 13.83
C LEU A 190 3.55 6.89 13.80
N LEU A 191 2.84 6.61 12.69
CA LEU A 191 2.00 5.41 12.59
C LEU A 191 2.78 4.15 12.19
N VAL A 192 3.99 4.30 11.63
CA VAL A 192 4.74 3.17 11.06
C VAL A 192 5.08 2.14 12.14
N ASP A 193 5.64 2.57 13.27
CA ASP A 193 6.05 1.64 14.35
C ASP A 193 4.86 0.94 15.04
N PRO A 194 3.76 1.61 15.40
CA PRO A 194 2.56 0.94 15.89
C PRO A 194 1.95 -0.09 14.93
N ILE A 195 1.93 0.19 13.63
CA ILE A 195 1.44 -0.77 12.62
C ILE A 195 2.39 -1.97 12.51
N ILE A 196 3.70 -1.74 12.54
CA ILE A 196 4.70 -2.81 12.62
C ILE A 196 4.47 -3.67 13.87
N LYS A 197 4.20 -3.09 15.03
CA LYS A 197 3.90 -3.84 16.26
C LYS A 197 2.67 -4.73 16.09
N CYS A 198 1.64 -4.26 15.38
CA CYS A 198 0.48 -5.08 15.02
C CYS A 198 0.90 -6.30 14.19
N LEU A 199 1.73 -6.12 13.16
CA LEU A 199 2.24 -7.21 12.32
C LEU A 199 3.17 -8.18 13.06
N CYS A 200 3.97 -7.67 13.99
CA CYS A 200 4.88 -8.46 14.81
C CYS A 200 4.21 -9.09 16.04
N SER A 201 2.90 -8.86 16.24
CA SER A 201 2.18 -9.42 17.37
C SER A 201 1.95 -10.92 17.19
N SER A 202 1.87 -11.65 18.31
CA SER A 202 1.45 -13.05 18.30
C SER A 202 0.04 -13.21 17.75
N THR A 203 -0.83 -12.21 17.93
CA THR A 203 -2.17 -12.17 17.37
C THR A 203 -2.13 -12.28 15.86
N TYR A 204 -1.38 -11.42 15.17
CA TYR A 204 -1.27 -11.46 13.71
C TYR A 204 -0.86 -12.86 13.21
N ILE A 205 0.19 -13.43 13.80
CA ILE A 205 0.69 -14.76 13.42
C ILE A 205 -0.34 -15.85 13.69
N ASN A 206 -1.03 -15.81 14.83
CA ASN A 206 -2.02 -16.81 15.20
C ASN A 206 -3.27 -16.70 14.32
N THR A 207 -3.76 -15.49 14.06
CA THR A 207 -4.90 -15.25 13.17
C THR A 207 -4.58 -15.76 11.77
N LEU A 208 -3.39 -15.45 11.23
CA LEU A 208 -3.00 -15.93 9.90
C LEU A 208 -2.88 -17.47 9.85
N LYS A 209 -2.33 -18.12 10.89
CA LYS A 209 -2.24 -19.59 10.97
C LYS A 209 -3.62 -20.29 11.12
N GLN A 210 -4.65 -19.56 11.54
CA GLN A 210 -6.00 -20.09 11.80
C GLN A 210 -7.01 -19.79 10.70
N ILE A 211 -6.65 -18.99 9.69
CA ILE A 211 -7.52 -18.76 8.53
C ILE A 211 -7.91 -20.09 7.90
N ASP A 212 -9.20 -20.26 7.63
CA ASP A 212 -9.70 -21.36 6.83
C ASP A 212 -9.29 -21.16 5.37
N ILE A 213 -8.65 -22.19 4.80
CA ILE A 213 -8.21 -22.23 3.40
C ILE A 213 -9.38 -21.98 2.43
N LYS A 214 -10.61 -22.32 2.85
CA LYS A 214 -11.83 -22.16 2.05
C LYS A 214 -12.62 -20.89 2.37
N SER A 215 -12.09 -19.99 3.18
CA SER A 215 -12.81 -18.74 3.50
C SER A 215 -12.65 -17.72 2.38
N SER A 216 -13.76 -17.22 1.86
CA SER A 216 -13.78 -16.04 1.00
C SER A 216 -13.83 -14.74 1.81
N ASP A 217 -14.30 -14.80 3.06
CA ASP A 217 -14.56 -13.63 3.90
C ASP A 217 -13.65 -13.60 5.15
N ARG A 218 -13.49 -12.41 5.72
CA ARG A 218 -12.85 -12.15 7.01
C ARG A 218 -13.79 -11.31 7.86
N ASN A 219 -13.69 -11.42 9.19
CA ASN A 219 -14.33 -10.44 10.07
C ASN A 219 -13.56 -9.10 10.04
N ALA A 220 -14.11 -8.04 10.63
CA ALA A 220 -13.49 -6.72 10.51
C ALA A 220 -12.13 -6.62 11.23
N PHE A 221 -11.95 -7.39 12.29
CA PHE A 221 -10.67 -7.45 13.00
C PHE A 221 -9.59 -8.15 12.14
N GLU A 222 -9.95 -9.27 11.51
CA GLU A 222 -9.12 -9.99 10.56
C GLU A 222 -8.78 -9.14 9.35
N ASP A 223 -9.75 -8.44 8.76
CA ASP A 223 -9.51 -7.47 7.68
C ASP A 223 -8.52 -6.39 8.10
N PHE A 224 -8.63 -5.89 9.33
CA PHE A 224 -7.71 -4.88 9.83
C PHE A 224 -6.28 -5.43 10.01
N ILE A 225 -6.13 -6.58 10.68
CA ILE A 225 -4.82 -7.10 11.07
C ILE A 225 -4.10 -7.80 9.92
N LEU A 226 -4.84 -8.49 9.04
CA LEU A 226 -4.30 -9.26 7.90
C LEU A 226 -4.45 -8.54 6.55
N GLY A 227 -5.29 -7.52 6.46
CA GLY A 227 -5.47 -6.68 5.28
C GLY A 227 -4.85 -5.29 5.48
N THR A 228 -5.49 -4.44 6.27
CA THR A 228 -5.14 -3.01 6.41
C THR A 228 -3.71 -2.78 6.92
N CYS A 229 -3.30 -3.43 8.00
CA CYS A 229 -1.95 -3.29 8.56
C CYS A 229 -0.84 -3.68 7.58
N PRO A 230 -0.84 -4.90 7.01
CA PRO A 230 0.23 -5.30 6.10
C PRO A 230 0.14 -4.54 4.78
N CYS A 231 -1.06 -4.14 4.36
CA CYS A 231 -1.26 -3.22 3.24
C CYS A 231 -0.52 -1.90 3.47
N TYR A 232 -0.80 -1.21 4.56
CA TYR A 232 -0.10 0.03 4.91
C TYR A 232 1.42 -0.11 4.82
N CYS A 233 1.98 -1.22 5.30
CA CYS A 233 3.41 -1.48 5.22
C CYS A 233 3.90 -1.81 3.80
N ALA A 234 3.13 -2.58 3.01
CA ALA A 234 3.48 -3.02 1.66
C ALA A 234 3.43 -1.89 0.62
N TRP A 235 2.74 -0.78 0.90
CA TRP A 235 2.72 0.40 0.04
C TRP A 235 3.45 1.61 0.63
N ASN A 236 4.02 1.49 1.83
CA ASN A 236 4.86 2.54 2.39
C ASN A 236 6.16 2.69 1.59
N ARG A 237 6.45 3.91 1.15
CA ARG A 237 7.68 4.26 0.40
C ARG A 237 8.55 5.24 1.20
N GLY A 238 9.82 5.34 0.84
CA GLY A 238 10.74 6.33 1.43
C GLY A 238 11.22 5.93 2.84
N LYS A 239 11.24 6.87 3.78
CA LYS A 239 11.80 6.61 5.12
C LYS A 239 11.06 5.51 5.89
N GLY A 240 9.72 5.44 5.76
CA GLY A 240 8.92 4.43 6.46
C GLY A 240 9.23 3.01 5.99
N GLN A 241 9.51 2.82 4.70
CA GLN A 241 9.89 1.54 4.11
C GLN A 241 11.16 0.95 4.78
N ILE A 242 12.17 1.77 5.02
CA ILE A 242 13.41 1.35 5.69
C ILE A 242 13.14 0.88 7.12
N ILE A 243 12.26 1.58 7.85
CA ILE A 243 11.84 1.21 9.21
C ILE A 243 11.15 -0.16 9.19
N ILE A 244 10.20 -0.36 8.27
CA ILE A 244 9.46 -1.62 8.11
C ILE A 244 10.40 -2.79 7.85
N ILE A 245 11.31 -2.65 6.89
CA ILE A 245 12.24 -3.72 6.52
C ILE A 245 13.15 -4.11 7.68
N ASN A 246 13.71 -3.12 8.38
CA ASN A 246 14.55 -3.39 9.54
C ASN A 246 13.76 -4.12 10.63
N ALA A 247 12.52 -3.72 10.88
CA ALA A 247 11.69 -4.39 11.87
C ALA A 247 11.36 -5.84 11.48
N LEU A 248 11.03 -6.12 10.21
CA LEU A 248 10.78 -7.47 9.72
C LEU A 248 11.99 -8.40 9.93
N CYS A 249 13.20 -7.90 9.66
CA CYS A 249 14.44 -8.64 9.87
C CYS A 249 14.79 -8.83 11.35
N LEU A 250 14.67 -7.78 12.17
CA LEU A 250 15.07 -7.80 13.58
C LEU A 250 14.09 -8.57 14.48
N ASN A 251 12.80 -8.61 14.13
CA ASN A 251 11.75 -9.22 14.95
C ASN A 251 11.49 -10.70 14.60
N ASN A 252 12.39 -11.40 13.92
CA ASN A 252 12.23 -12.80 13.49
C ASN A 252 10.96 -13.06 12.66
N MET A 253 10.41 -12.05 11.98
CA MET A 253 9.21 -12.21 11.16
C MET A 253 9.46 -13.12 9.96
N LEU A 254 10.68 -13.11 9.40
CA LEU A 254 11.07 -13.98 8.30
C LEU A 254 10.87 -15.47 8.61
N LYS A 255 11.27 -15.89 9.82
CA LYS A 255 11.06 -17.27 10.28
C LYS A 255 9.56 -17.59 10.44
N SER A 256 8.80 -16.67 11.00
CA SER A 256 7.35 -16.85 11.17
C SER A 256 6.63 -16.95 9.83
N TYR A 257 7.01 -16.13 8.85
CA TYR A 257 6.49 -16.20 7.48
C TYR A 257 6.85 -17.53 6.81
N GLN A 258 8.07 -18.02 7.03
CA GLN A 258 8.46 -19.34 6.55
C GLN A 258 7.57 -20.45 7.12
N GLU A 259 7.27 -20.43 8.42
CA GLU A 259 6.35 -21.40 9.04
C GLU A 259 4.93 -21.34 8.45
N ILE A 260 4.48 -20.16 8.04
CA ILE A 260 3.16 -19.95 7.43
C ILE A 260 3.14 -20.47 5.99
N TYR A 261 4.21 -20.24 5.22
CA TYR A 261 4.36 -20.85 3.90
C TYR A 261 4.41 -22.38 3.98
N ASP A 262 5.22 -22.93 4.90
CA ASP A 262 5.32 -24.38 5.14
C ASP A 262 3.94 -25.00 5.48
N LEU A 263 3.08 -24.25 6.17
CA LEU A 263 1.73 -24.68 6.52
C LEU A 263 0.77 -24.69 5.32
N PHE A 264 0.71 -23.60 4.55
CA PHE A 264 -0.35 -23.41 3.56
C PHE A 264 0.03 -23.85 2.14
N LEU A 265 1.30 -23.71 1.71
CA LEU A 265 1.70 -23.94 0.31
C LEU A 265 1.34 -25.33 -0.24
N PRO A 266 1.35 -26.43 0.55
CA PRO A 266 0.88 -27.73 0.06
C PRO A 266 -0.57 -27.75 -0.46
N THR A 267 -1.36 -26.72 -0.17
CA THR A 267 -2.78 -26.62 -0.51
C THR A 267 -3.11 -25.44 -1.43
N ILE A 268 -2.11 -24.83 -2.07
CA ILE A 268 -2.24 -23.58 -2.85
C ILE A 268 -3.37 -23.59 -3.90
N ASP A 269 -3.66 -24.74 -4.50
CA ASP A 269 -4.73 -24.91 -5.48
C ASP A 269 -6.15 -24.76 -4.89
N ASN A 270 -6.30 -24.78 -3.57
CA ASN A 270 -7.59 -24.69 -2.87
C ASN A 270 -7.77 -23.36 -2.11
N TRP A 271 -6.82 -22.44 -2.22
CA TRP A 271 -6.88 -21.19 -1.48
C TRP A 271 -7.97 -20.28 -2.03
N GLU A 272 -8.87 -19.88 -1.15
CA GLU A 272 -9.86 -18.84 -1.42
C GLU A 272 -9.31 -17.44 -1.11
N TYR A 273 -10.09 -16.42 -1.48
CA TYR A 273 -9.69 -15.00 -1.45
C TYR A 273 -9.00 -14.55 -0.15
N ALA A 274 -9.56 -14.87 1.01
CA ALA A 274 -9.06 -14.36 2.29
C ALA A 274 -7.62 -14.84 2.59
N LEU A 275 -7.33 -16.12 2.33
CA LEU A 275 -5.99 -16.67 2.51
C LEU A 275 -5.06 -16.15 1.41
N MET A 276 -5.50 -16.16 0.15
CA MET A 276 -4.71 -15.70 -0.99
C MET A 276 -4.22 -14.26 -0.79
N GLU A 277 -5.12 -13.36 -0.38
CA GLU A 277 -4.81 -11.95 -0.15
C GLU A 277 -3.84 -11.76 1.03
N SER A 278 -4.04 -12.50 2.13
CA SER A 278 -3.17 -12.42 3.30
C SER A 278 -1.74 -12.89 2.98
N ILE A 279 -1.61 -13.98 2.21
CA ILE A 279 -0.30 -14.47 1.73
C ILE A 279 0.31 -13.51 0.70
N PHE A 280 -0.50 -12.89 -0.14
CA PHE A 280 -0.06 -11.82 -1.03
C PHE A 280 0.59 -10.67 -0.24
N TYR A 281 -0.08 -10.09 0.76
CA TYR A 281 0.51 -8.97 1.50
C TYR A 281 1.81 -9.38 2.23
N MET A 282 1.85 -10.60 2.78
CA MET A 282 3.07 -11.18 3.37
C MET A 282 4.22 -11.24 2.34
N THR A 283 3.92 -11.68 1.12
CA THR A 283 4.86 -11.75 0.00
C THR A 283 5.29 -10.36 -0.47
N ALA A 284 4.36 -9.41 -0.52
CA ALA A 284 4.61 -8.03 -0.91
C ALA A 284 5.57 -7.32 0.07
N LEU A 285 5.54 -7.67 1.36
CA LEU A 285 6.52 -7.17 2.33
C LEU A 285 7.92 -7.78 2.10
N LEU A 286 7.99 -9.09 1.84
CA LEU A 286 9.25 -9.77 1.57
C LEU A 286 9.95 -9.24 0.33
N ARG A 287 9.21 -8.81 -0.71
CA ARG A 287 9.80 -8.24 -1.94
C ARG A 287 10.75 -7.09 -1.64
N TYR A 288 10.46 -6.28 -0.61
CA TYR A 288 11.31 -5.19 -0.19
C TYR A 288 12.51 -5.67 0.61
N VAL A 289 12.36 -6.68 1.45
CA VAL A 289 13.52 -7.33 2.10
C VAL A 289 14.51 -7.85 1.06
N ALA A 290 14.05 -8.35 -0.08
CA ALA A 290 14.93 -8.76 -1.19
C ALA A 290 15.57 -7.59 -1.95
N PHE A 291 14.93 -6.43 -1.99
CA PHE A 291 15.41 -5.25 -2.72
C PHE A 291 16.63 -4.60 -2.05
N TYR A 292 16.65 -4.51 -0.72
CA TYR A 292 17.69 -3.76 -0.01
C TYR A 292 18.96 -4.60 0.19
N PRO A 293 20.16 -4.12 -0.22
CA PRO A 293 21.40 -4.86 -0.04
C PRO A 293 21.72 -5.20 1.43
N SER A 294 21.36 -4.31 2.37
CA SER A 294 21.62 -4.47 3.80
C SER A 294 20.88 -5.65 4.45
N THR A 295 19.87 -6.21 3.80
CA THR A 295 19.05 -7.31 4.33
C THR A 295 19.41 -8.69 3.75
N ARG A 296 20.38 -8.77 2.83
CA ARG A 296 20.76 -10.02 2.18
C ARG A 296 21.26 -11.09 3.15
N GLU A 297 22.01 -10.71 4.17
CA GLU A 297 22.50 -11.66 5.20
C GLU A 297 21.35 -12.34 5.97
N TYR A 298 20.24 -11.62 6.20
CA TYR A 298 19.04 -12.23 6.78
C TYR A 298 18.37 -13.22 5.83
N LEU A 299 18.35 -12.95 4.53
CA LEU A 299 17.79 -13.87 3.54
C LEU A 299 18.67 -15.12 3.37
N LYS A 300 20.00 -14.98 3.43
CA LYS A 300 20.93 -16.13 3.41
C LYS A 300 20.71 -17.12 4.56
N THR A 301 20.22 -16.64 5.70
CA THR A 301 19.89 -17.50 6.84
C THR A 301 18.46 -18.07 6.77
N ASN A 302 17.64 -17.63 5.81
CA ASN A 302 16.24 -18.03 5.63
C ASN A 302 15.97 -18.47 4.16
N LEU A 303 16.84 -19.33 3.60
CA LEU A 303 16.78 -19.73 2.19
C LEU A 303 15.46 -20.39 1.76
N LYS A 304 14.72 -21.02 2.69
CA LYS A 304 13.41 -21.61 2.38
C LYS A 304 12.36 -20.59 1.95
N LEU A 305 12.57 -19.30 2.22
CA LEU A 305 11.71 -18.26 1.65
C LEU A 305 11.86 -18.21 0.12
N ILE A 306 13.05 -18.50 -0.42
CA ILE A 306 13.27 -18.63 -1.86
C ILE A 306 12.49 -19.85 -2.40
N ASP A 307 12.56 -20.99 -1.71
CA ASP A 307 11.78 -22.19 -2.06
C ASP A 307 10.29 -21.86 -2.15
N SER A 308 9.77 -21.16 -1.13
CA SER A 308 8.37 -20.75 -1.03
C SER A 308 7.94 -19.91 -2.22
N MET A 309 8.76 -18.93 -2.62
CA MET A 309 8.49 -18.09 -3.79
C MET A 309 8.53 -18.87 -5.10
N LEU A 310 9.49 -19.79 -5.26
CA LEU A 310 9.58 -20.63 -6.45
C LEU A 310 8.39 -21.60 -6.54
N ILE A 311 7.90 -22.14 -5.42
CA ILE A 311 6.69 -22.97 -5.35
C ILE A 311 5.46 -22.15 -5.77
N ILE A 312 5.31 -20.93 -5.27
CA ILE A 312 4.22 -20.01 -5.67
C ILE A 312 4.25 -19.79 -7.19
N LEU A 313 5.43 -19.47 -7.75
CA LEU A 313 5.57 -19.23 -9.20
C LEU A 313 5.35 -20.50 -10.04
N ASN A 314 5.53 -21.68 -9.47
CA ASN A 314 5.29 -22.96 -10.15
C ASN A 314 3.86 -23.47 -10.00
N SER A 315 3.00 -22.77 -9.26
CA SER A 315 1.60 -23.16 -9.08
C SER A 315 0.82 -22.99 -10.38
N ASN A 316 0.17 -24.06 -10.84
CA ASN A 316 -0.61 -24.03 -12.08
C ASN A 316 -1.79 -23.05 -11.99
N CYS A 317 -2.50 -23.01 -10.85
CA CYS A 317 -3.65 -22.12 -10.69
C CYS A 317 -3.24 -20.64 -10.81
N LEU A 318 -2.07 -20.26 -10.28
CA LEU A 318 -1.55 -18.89 -10.35
C LEU A 318 -0.99 -18.57 -11.73
N LEU A 319 -0.25 -19.51 -12.33
CA LEU A 319 0.31 -19.38 -13.67
C LEU A 319 -0.79 -19.18 -14.73
N ASP A 320 -1.83 -20.01 -14.71
CA ASP A 320 -2.92 -19.91 -15.69
C ASP A 320 -3.65 -18.57 -15.56
N ASN A 321 -3.80 -18.04 -14.35
CA ASN A 321 -4.44 -16.74 -14.11
C ASN A 321 -3.64 -15.61 -14.77
N VAL A 322 -2.35 -15.45 -14.45
CA VAL A 322 -1.52 -14.37 -15.02
C VAL A 322 -1.30 -14.46 -16.54
N LEU A 323 -1.55 -15.63 -17.14
CA LEU A 323 -1.48 -15.85 -18.59
C LEU A 323 -2.79 -15.51 -19.32
N THR A 324 -3.92 -15.48 -18.61
CA THR A 324 -5.26 -15.32 -19.20
C THR A 324 -5.95 -14.01 -18.83
N THR A 325 -5.63 -13.39 -17.68
CA THR A 325 -6.25 -12.14 -17.23
C THR A 325 -5.31 -10.95 -17.22
N THR A 326 -5.83 -9.79 -17.60
CA THR A 326 -5.17 -8.48 -17.40
C THR A 326 -5.52 -7.83 -16.07
N ASP A 327 -6.52 -8.34 -15.36
CA ASP A 327 -7.04 -7.72 -14.14
C ASP A 327 -6.16 -8.01 -12.94
N TYR A 328 -5.90 -6.98 -12.12
CA TYR A 328 -5.22 -7.15 -10.84
C TYR A 328 -6.20 -7.70 -9.79
N ASN A 329 -5.97 -8.94 -9.38
CA ASN A 329 -6.64 -9.68 -8.32
C ASN A 329 -5.59 -10.27 -7.35
N SER A 330 -6.03 -10.95 -6.29
CA SER A 330 -5.11 -11.48 -5.26
C SER A 330 -4.08 -12.45 -5.83
N GLU A 331 -4.44 -13.27 -6.82
CA GLU A 331 -3.57 -14.27 -7.46
C GLU A 331 -2.49 -13.64 -8.34
N THR A 332 -2.89 -12.68 -9.19
CA THR A 332 -1.96 -11.93 -10.04
C THR A 332 -1.04 -11.06 -9.19
N ASN A 333 -1.55 -10.45 -8.10
CA ASN A 333 -0.77 -9.70 -7.13
C ASN A 333 0.22 -10.57 -6.33
N LEU A 334 -0.17 -11.79 -5.97
CA LEU A 334 0.70 -12.77 -5.33
C LEU A 334 1.83 -13.16 -6.28
N THR A 335 1.49 -13.49 -7.53
CA THR A 335 2.47 -13.85 -8.56
C THR A 335 3.43 -12.69 -8.83
N ASP A 336 2.92 -11.47 -8.96
CA ASP A 336 3.73 -10.25 -9.12
C ASP A 336 4.69 -10.05 -7.95
N SER A 337 4.22 -10.24 -6.72
CA SER A 337 5.05 -10.07 -5.53
C SER A 337 6.13 -11.16 -5.43
N ALA A 338 5.79 -12.41 -5.75
CA ALA A 338 6.73 -13.53 -5.74
C ALA A 338 7.82 -13.38 -6.82
N ILE A 339 7.44 -13.00 -8.05
CA ILE A 339 8.43 -12.80 -9.12
C ILE A 339 9.29 -11.57 -8.85
N SER A 340 8.72 -10.50 -8.29
CA SER A 340 9.48 -9.31 -7.87
C SER A 340 10.51 -9.65 -6.80
N PHE A 341 10.16 -10.51 -5.84
CA PHE A 341 11.10 -10.99 -4.83
C PHE A 341 12.27 -11.75 -5.46
N ILE A 342 12.00 -12.72 -6.34
CA ILE A 342 13.05 -13.50 -7.03
C ILE A 342 13.91 -12.57 -7.89
N PHE A 343 13.27 -11.68 -8.65
CA PHE A 343 13.95 -10.70 -9.48
C PHE A 343 14.91 -9.84 -8.66
N ASN A 344 14.48 -9.29 -7.53
CA ASN A 344 15.31 -8.45 -6.66
C ASN A 344 16.57 -9.19 -6.18
N LEU A 345 16.45 -10.49 -5.89
CA LEU A 345 17.59 -11.32 -5.49
C LEU A 345 18.59 -11.56 -6.62
N THR A 346 18.15 -11.60 -7.88
CA THR A 346 19.05 -11.84 -9.02
C THR A 346 20.08 -10.72 -9.25
N HIS A 347 19.99 -9.59 -8.54
CA HIS A 347 21.00 -8.52 -8.60
C HIS A 347 22.26 -8.84 -7.81
N ASP A 348 22.21 -9.86 -6.96
CA ASP A 348 23.35 -10.37 -6.21
C ASP A 348 23.83 -11.69 -6.82
N PHE A 349 25.12 -11.80 -7.11
CA PHE A 349 25.66 -12.99 -7.79
C PHE A 349 25.57 -14.25 -6.92
N GLU A 350 25.77 -14.12 -5.61
CA GLU A 350 25.69 -15.23 -4.68
C GLU A 350 24.24 -15.71 -4.54
N MET A 351 23.29 -14.78 -4.37
CA MET A 351 21.86 -15.11 -4.33
C MET A 351 21.36 -15.69 -5.66
N LEU A 352 21.82 -15.18 -6.80
CA LEU A 352 21.48 -15.74 -8.11
C LEU A 352 21.98 -17.20 -8.24
N THR A 353 23.17 -17.49 -7.73
CA THR A 353 23.72 -18.86 -7.70
C THR A 353 22.85 -19.76 -6.83
N ILE A 354 22.49 -19.29 -5.63
CA ILE A 354 21.58 -20.03 -4.72
C ILE A 354 20.22 -20.32 -5.37
N ILE A 355 19.65 -19.36 -6.11
CA ILE A 355 18.39 -19.55 -6.84
C ILE A 355 18.56 -20.63 -7.91
N LYS A 356 19.64 -20.58 -8.70
CA LYS A 356 19.87 -21.53 -9.80
C LYS A 356 20.14 -22.97 -9.31
N ASP A 357 20.75 -23.10 -8.14
CA ASP A 357 21.05 -24.40 -7.52
C ASP A 357 19.86 -24.97 -6.72
N ASN A 358 18.75 -24.22 -6.63
CA ASN A 358 17.57 -24.60 -5.88
C ASN A 358 16.78 -25.74 -6.56
N SER A 359 16.30 -26.72 -5.78
CA SER A 359 15.54 -27.86 -6.33
C SER A 359 14.18 -27.48 -6.93
N PHE A 360 13.60 -26.36 -6.52
CA PHE A 360 12.33 -25.85 -7.06
C PHE A 360 12.53 -24.91 -8.26
N PHE A 361 13.77 -24.57 -8.59
CA PHE A 361 14.05 -23.70 -9.72
C PHE A 361 13.74 -24.40 -11.04
N SER A 362 12.94 -23.74 -11.86
CA SER A 362 12.69 -24.16 -13.23
C SER A 362 12.70 -22.94 -14.15
N LYS A 363 13.64 -22.94 -15.09
CA LYS A 363 13.71 -21.93 -16.14
C LYS A 363 12.42 -21.85 -16.96
N GLU A 364 11.74 -22.98 -17.16
CA GLU A 364 10.49 -23.07 -17.93
C GLU A 364 9.37 -22.20 -17.35
N ILE A 365 9.34 -22.00 -16.03
CA ILE A 365 8.37 -21.11 -15.38
C ILE A 365 8.53 -19.68 -15.91
N PHE A 366 9.77 -19.17 -15.95
CA PHE A 366 10.04 -17.82 -16.43
C PHE A 366 9.81 -17.69 -17.93
N LEU A 367 10.09 -18.75 -18.71
CA LEU A 367 9.75 -18.79 -20.13
C LEU A 367 8.25 -18.71 -20.40
N LYS A 368 7.41 -19.31 -19.53
CA LYS A 368 5.96 -19.13 -19.59
C LYS A 368 5.55 -17.71 -19.19
N LEU A 369 6.06 -17.22 -18.06
CA LEU A 369 5.70 -15.92 -17.50
C LEU A 369 6.05 -14.72 -18.41
N LYS A 370 7.01 -14.88 -19.35
CA LYS A 370 7.27 -13.87 -20.39
C LYS A 370 6.04 -13.55 -21.26
N ASN A 371 5.08 -14.47 -21.32
CA ASN A 371 3.84 -14.31 -22.08
C ASN A 371 2.67 -13.84 -21.19
N SER A 372 2.92 -13.42 -19.95
CA SER A 372 1.88 -12.92 -19.04
C SER A 372 1.13 -11.71 -19.61
N GLN A 373 -0.16 -11.62 -19.30
CA GLN A 373 -0.98 -10.46 -19.59
C GLN A 373 -0.75 -9.31 -18.58
N VAL A 374 -0.09 -9.61 -17.45
CA VAL A 374 0.31 -8.62 -16.45
C VAL A 374 1.70 -8.10 -16.79
N ASP A 375 1.79 -6.85 -17.25
CA ASP A 375 3.02 -6.29 -17.82
C ASP A 375 4.21 -6.31 -16.85
N ARG A 376 3.98 -6.13 -15.54
CA ARG A 376 5.06 -6.19 -14.54
C ARG A 376 5.63 -7.61 -14.39
N VAL A 377 4.76 -8.61 -14.33
CA VAL A 377 5.15 -10.02 -14.25
C VAL A 377 5.97 -10.39 -15.49
N LYS A 378 5.48 -9.99 -16.67
CA LYS A 378 6.21 -10.13 -17.94
C LYS A 378 7.60 -9.49 -17.87
N LEU A 379 7.69 -8.24 -17.43
CA LEU A 379 8.97 -7.52 -17.32
C LEU A 379 9.95 -8.23 -16.37
N HIS A 380 9.53 -8.57 -15.15
CA HIS A 380 10.39 -9.27 -14.20
C HIS A 380 10.83 -10.64 -14.72
N ALA A 381 9.95 -11.39 -15.41
CA ALA A 381 10.30 -12.66 -16.04
C ALA A 381 11.42 -12.48 -17.07
N LEU A 382 11.29 -11.48 -17.94
CA LEU A 382 12.30 -11.15 -18.95
C LEU A 382 13.64 -10.75 -18.32
N MET A 383 13.62 -9.95 -17.25
CA MET A 383 14.83 -9.53 -16.55
C MET A 383 15.52 -10.67 -15.78
N ILE A 384 14.75 -11.65 -15.29
CA ILE A 384 15.32 -12.87 -14.71
C ILE A 384 15.94 -13.72 -15.81
N LEU A 385 15.21 -13.98 -16.90
CA LEU A 385 15.67 -14.74 -18.05
C LEU A 385 17.01 -14.21 -18.58
N SER A 386 17.16 -12.88 -18.69
CA SER A 386 18.40 -12.28 -19.18
C SER A 386 19.65 -12.54 -18.34
N LYS A 387 19.48 -13.04 -17.11
CA LYS A 387 20.56 -13.37 -16.18
C LYS A 387 20.79 -14.88 -16.03
N ILE A 388 19.81 -15.71 -16.38
CA ILE A 388 19.88 -17.17 -16.17
C ILE A 388 20.12 -17.94 -17.47
N LEU A 389 19.72 -17.38 -18.62
CA LEU A 389 19.90 -18.02 -19.92
C LEU A 389 21.38 -18.08 -20.30
N ASN A 390 21.78 -19.19 -20.91
CA ASN A 390 23.07 -19.33 -21.58
C ASN A 390 22.91 -19.13 -23.11
N GLU A 391 24.02 -19.17 -23.85
CA GLU A 391 23.98 -18.98 -25.32
C GLU A 391 23.10 -20.01 -26.04
N GLN A 392 23.21 -21.28 -25.64
CA GLN A 392 22.45 -22.37 -26.25
C GLN A 392 20.95 -22.21 -26.02
N ASP A 393 20.58 -21.70 -24.86
CA ASP A 393 19.20 -21.40 -24.52
C ASP A 393 18.63 -20.30 -25.42
N ILE A 394 19.41 -19.24 -25.67
CA ILE A 394 19.01 -18.07 -26.45
C ILE A 394 18.86 -18.42 -27.92
N LEU A 395 19.77 -19.23 -28.46
CA LEU A 395 19.66 -19.76 -29.83
C LEU A 395 18.39 -20.60 -30.04
N ASN A 396 17.85 -21.17 -28.97
CA ASN A 396 16.65 -22.00 -29.00
C ASN A 396 15.37 -21.23 -28.62
N LEU A 397 15.45 -19.92 -28.35
CA LEU A 397 14.27 -19.12 -28.04
C LEU A 397 13.51 -18.72 -29.30
N ASP A 398 12.23 -19.10 -29.35
CA ASP A 398 11.31 -18.51 -30.32
C ASP A 398 11.09 -17.02 -30.01
N HIS A 399 11.10 -16.19 -31.06
CA HIS A 399 10.80 -14.74 -31.01
C HIS A 399 11.78 -13.92 -30.14
N ILE A 400 13.09 -14.15 -30.32
CA ILE A 400 14.16 -13.37 -29.68
C ILE A 400 14.08 -11.86 -30.00
N ASP A 401 13.56 -11.53 -31.17
CA ASP A 401 13.31 -10.18 -31.63
C ASP A 401 12.25 -9.48 -30.78
N GLU A 402 11.12 -10.13 -30.51
CA GLU A 402 10.06 -9.63 -29.65
C GLU A 402 10.58 -9.39 -28.23
N LEU A 403 11.35 -10.34 -27.70
CA LEU A 403 11.94 -10.26 -26.37
C LEU A 403 12.85 -9.02 -26.25
N THR A 404 13.74 -8.84 -27.22
CA THR A 404 14.66 -7.70 -27.30
C THR A 404 13.89 -6.40 -27.44
N SER A 405 12.86 -6.35 -28.30
CA SER A 405 12.03 -5.15 -28.49
C SER A 405 11.28 -4.74 -27.22
N ILE A 406 10.66 -5.69 -26.51
CA ILE A 406 9.93 -5.41 -25.26
C ILE A 406 10.89 -4.79 -24.24
N PHE A 407 12.04 -5.41 -24.03
CA PHE A 407 13.05 -4.96 -23.08
C PHE A 407 13.53 -3.54 -23.39
N ILE A 408 13.87 -3.28 -24.66
CA ILE A 408 14.40 -1.99 -25.10
C ILE A 408 13.32 -0.90 -25.10
N ASN A 409 12.07 -1.23 -25.47
CA ASN A 409 10.95 -0.28 -25.42
C ASN A 409 10.67 0.16 -23.98
N TYR A 410 10.78 -0.75 -23.00
CA TYR A 410 10.68 -0.39 -21.59
C TYR A 410 11.80 0.54 -21.14
N LEU A 411 13.05 0.23 -21.48
CA LEU A 411 14.18 1.11 -21.18
C LEU A 411 14.00 2.51 -21.81
N SER A 412 13.54 2.57 -23.06
CA SER A 412 13.26 3.83 -23.76
C SER A 412 12.23 4.67 -23.00
N ARG A 413 11.11 4.06 -22.58
CA ARG A 413 10.07 4.75 -21.80
C ARG A 413 10.61 5.25 -20.46
N ALA A 414 11.31 4.40 -19.72
CA ALA A 414 11.85 4.75 -18.40
C ALA A 414 12.88 5.89 -18.46
N MET A 415 13.62 6.01 -19.57
CA MET A 415 14.57 7.12 -19.79
C MET A 415 13.90 8.43 -20.21
N ASN A 416 12.74 8.37 -20.88
CA ASN A 416 12.06 9.56 -21.39
C ASN A 416 11.06 10.16 -20.38
N ASP A 417 10.52 9.33 -19.49
CA ASP A 417 9.48 9.71 -18.55
C ASP A 417 9.78 9.11 -17.16
N PRO A 418 10.12 9.94 -16.14
CA PRO A 418 10.31 9.47 -14.78
C PRO A 418 9.00 8.93 -14.15
N CYS A 419 7.83 9.22 -14.73
CA CYS A 419 6.53 8.72 -14.32
C CYS A 419 6.05 7.51 -15.15
N HIS A 420 6.97 6.72 -15.72
CA HIS A 420 6.63 5.53 -16.49
C HIS A 420 5.87 4.48 -15.64
N THR A 421 5.19 3.55 -16.32
CA THR A 421 4.30 2.50 -15.75
C THR A 421 4.95 1.62 -14.66
N PHE A 422 6.29 1.65 -14.52
CA PHE A 422 7.07 0.88 -13.55
C PHE A 422 8.06 1.75 -12.77
N GLU A 423 7.64 2.95 -12.34
CA GLU A 423 8.46 3.92 -11.60
C GLU A 423 9.28 3.30 -10.45
N ASP A 424 8.80 2.21 -9.85
CA ASP A 424 9.46 1.53 -8.73
C ASP A 424 10.54 0.52 -9.14
N VAL A 425 10.70 0.24 -10.43
CA VAL A 425 11.85 -0.51 -10.97
C VAL A 425 12.91 0.50 -11.39
N PRO A 426 14.03 0.64 -10.64
CA PRO A 426 15.06 1.61 -10.97
C PRO A 426 15.63 1.38 -12.36
N VAL A 427 15.89 2.46 -13.11
CA VAL A 427 16.49 2.38 -14.45
C VAL A 427 17.83 1.63 -14.41
N GLU A 428 18.58 1.73 -13.32
CA GLU A 428 19.81 0.98 -13.09
C GLU A 428 19.59 -0.53 -13.18
N HIS A 429 18.47 -1.04 -12.67
CA HIS A 429 18.16 -2.47 -12.69
C HIS A 429 17.84 -2.94 -14.11
N LEU A 430 17.14 -2.12 -14.90
CA LEU A 430 16.92 -2.35 -16.33
C LEU A 430 18.24 -2.41 -17.09
N LEU A 431 19.14 -1.46 -16.84
CA LEU A 431 20.45 -1.41 -17.48
C LEU A 431 21.35 -2.60 -17.11
N VAL A 432 21.37 -3.01 -15.85
CA VAL A 432 22.15 -4.19 -15.40
C VAL A 432 21.64 -5.46 -16.06
N SER A 433 20.33 -5.63 -16.13
CA SER A 433 19.71 -6.81 -16.73
C SER A 433 19.90 -6.82 -18.25
N LEU A 434 19.90 -5.65 -18.89
CA LEU A 434 20.27 -5.50 -20.30
C LEU A 434 21.74 -5.84 -20.55
N LYS A 435 22.65 -5.37 -19.69
CA LYS A 435 24.07 -5.67 -19.81
C LYS A 435 24.34 -7.17 -19.77
N ALA A 436 23.59 -7.91 -18.93
CA ALA A 436 23.63 -9.37 -18.90
C ALA A 436 23.11 -9.98 -20.21
N PHE A 437 22.00 -9.45 -20.74
CA PHE A 437 21.39 -9.94 -21.98
C PHE A 437 22.26 -9.72 -23.22
N ILE A 438 22.88 -8.54 -23.34
CA ILE A 438 23.73 -8.16 -24.49
C ILE A 438 25.05 -8.95 -24.51
N GLN A 439 25.36 -9.78 -23.51
CA GLN A 439 26.55 -10.64 -23.58
C GLN A 439 26.42 -11.68 -24.71
N HIS A 440 25.21 -12.05 -25.08
CA HIS A 440 24.89 -13.09 -26.07
C HIS A 440 24.96 -12.57 -27.50
N ASP A 441 25.52 -13.36 -28.41
CA ASP A 441 25.84 -12.90 -29.77
C ASP A 441 24.56 -12.65 -30.58
N GLU A 442 23.58 -13.55 -30.47
CA GLU A 442 22.27 -13.41 -31.11
C GLU A 442 21.56 -12.10 -30.69
N ILE A 443 21.69 -11.71 -29.41
CA ILE A 443 21.12 -10.45 -28.90
C ILE A 443 21.84 -9.22 -29.44
N LYS A 444 23.16 -9.28 -29.60
CA LYS A 444 23.94 -8.19 -30.22
C LYS A 444 23.52 -8.00 -31.67
N GLU A 445 23.38 -9.09 -32.42
CA GLU A 445 22.92 -9.07 -33.80
C GLU A 445 21.51 -8.49 -33.89
N GLU A 446 20.61 -8.89 -32.99
CA GLU A 446 19.24 -8.39 -32.95
C GLU A 446 19.16 -6.89 -32.64
N ILE A 447 19.93 -6.41 -31.66
CA ILE A 447 20.03 -4.98 -31.33
C ILE A 447 20.56 -4.16 -32.51
N ALA A 448 21.54 -4.70 -33.24
CA ALA A 448 22.06 -4.05 -34.44
C ALA A 448 21.00 -4.03 -35.55
N ARG A 449 20.31 -5.16 -35.78
CA ARG A 449 19.23 -5.32 -36.77
C ARG A 449 18.07 -4.36 -36.52
N GLN A 450 17.68 -4.18 -35.26
CA GLN A 450 16.59 -3.27 -34.87
C GLN A 450 17.02 -1.81 -34.68
N ASN A 451 18.29 -1.46 -34.95
CA ASN A 451 18.84 -0.10 -34.81
C ASN A 451 18.76 0.48 -33.38
N TYR A 452 18.77 -0.37 -32.36
CA TYR A 452 18.68 0.07 -30.96
C TYR A 452 19.97 0.64 -30.38
N LEU A 453 21.09 0.51 -31.09
CA LEU A 453 22.39 1.03 -30.66
C LEU A 453 22.35 2.53 -30.32
N SER A 454 21.60 3.31 -31.09
CA SER A 454 21.43 4.76 -30.86
C SER A 454 20.80 5.08 -29.50
N LEU A 455 19.78 4.31 -29.10
CA LEU A 455 19.13 4.43 -27.81
C LEU A 455 20.08 4.01 -26.68
N LEU A 456 20.84 2.92 -26.85
CA LEU A 456 21.79 2.47 -25.83
C LEU A 456 22.90 3.49 -25.57
N ILE A 457 23.44 4.10 -26.64
CA ILE A 457 24.41 5.20 -26.51
C ILE A 457 23.79 6.36 -25.75
N ARG A 458 22.54 6.73 -26.05
CA ARG A 458 21.80 7.78 -25.33
C ARG A 458 21.61 7.44 -23.84
N CYS A 459 21.30 6.19 -23.51
CA CYS A 459 21.16 5.73 -22.12
C CYS A 459 22.46 5.88 -21.33
N VAL A 460 23.60 5.56 -21.95
CA VAL A 460 24.92 5.71 -21.32
C VAL A 460 25.28 7.18 -21.14
N THR A 461 25.00 8.04 -22.12
CA THR A 461 25.37 9.47 -22.08
C THR A 461 24.45 10.34 -21.20
N GLN A 462 23.17 10.01 -21.08
CA GLN A 462 22.24 10.72 -20.20
C GLN A 462 22.41 10.36 -18.72
N LYS A 463 22.93 9.16 -18.41
CA LYS A 463 23.21 8.74 -17.03
C LYS A 463 24.28 9.62 -16.36
N ASP A 464 25.24 10.12 -17.12
CA ASP A 464 26.28 11.05 -16.65
C ASP A 464 25.75 12.47 -16.36
N LEU A 465 24.56 12.83 -16.86
CA LEU A 465 23.92 14.14 -16.63
C LEU A 465 23.00 14.18 -15.41
N HIS A 466 22.50 13.02 -14.95
CA HIS A 466 21.59 12.91 -13.80
C HIS A 466 22.26 12.48 -12.49
N LEU A 467 23.56 12.13 -12.54
CA LEU A 467 24.40 11.81 -11.38
C LEU A 467 25.48 12.88 -11.11
N GLY A 468 25.41 14.02 -11.79
CA GLY A 468 26.30 15.18 -11.62
C GLY A 468 25.81 16.17 -10.57
#